data_AF-A0A3M1YWS3-F1
#
_entry.id   AF-A0A3M1YWS3-F1
#
_cell.length_a   1.000
_cell.length_b   1.000
_cell.length_c   1.000
_cell.angle_alpha   90.00
_cell.angle_beta   90.00
_cell.angle_gamma   90.00
#
_symmetry.space_group_name_H-M   'P 1'
#
loop_
_entity.id
_entity.type
_entity.pdbx_description
1 polymer ?
#
loop_
_entity_poly.entity_id
_entity_poly.type
_entity_poly.pdbx_seq_one_letter_code
_entity_poly.pdbx_strand_id
1 'polypeptide(L)'
;THYKCDEGAGTTCYDSSGNGRHGTLVNITESSFHVTDNTIFSYQNNYGYSEGTGGALVPRDESNPTHDVLGNTLQYSGRVKYNANLVQSNCATFDGVNDYAITSPNSVTDWFDGIKISARIKTTDATTGYANAIVSKSPSGTSAYFGYTLYISDGKLYASRGDGTSFQIQSSSFIVNDGYWHDVSIQFINGNFVFTVDGQSETYTDILLNQGAPQAAGLEVNIGGFDAYTPAAFNGEICDVKIEDQNGNIIAWWPLAEGAGSVLYDVSSNGLHATMYNTSEASVWVNTQDYLHYNIDKGFSLYTHATNNDLRIPYNANGQPLSITPPTGYTLASEHPAGNWHNNAETKIQMMAGDANLAAGTFWMDSAGTLQARSYNDIVGIWNNEN
;
A
#
# COMPACT_ATOMS: atom_id res chain seq x y z
N THR A 1 14.91 -21.19 -36.32
CA THR A 1 15.76 -21.50 -35.16
C THR A 1 15.92 -20.24 -34.35
N HIS A 2 15.70 -20.34 -33.04
CA HIS A 2 15.86 -19.27 -32.06
C HIS A 2 16.56 -19.88 -30.84
N TYR A 3 17.87 -19.71 -30.74
CA TYR A 3 18.66 -20.22 -29.62
C TYR A 3 18.91 -19.09 -28.65
N LYS A 4 18.44 -19.25 -27.42
CA LYS A 4 18.61 -18.26 -26.34
C LYS A 4 19.90 -18.48 -25.55
N CYS A 5 20.43 -19.71 -25.61
CA CYS A 5 21.67 -20.13 -24.95
C CYS A 5 21.62 -19.93 -23.42
N ASP A 6 20.44 -20.07 -22.83
CA ASP A 6 20.17 -19.85 -21.42
C ASP A 6 20.09 -21.14 -20.61
N GLU A 7 20.33 -22.31 -21.21
CA GLU A 7 20.07 -23.63 -20.62
C GLU A 7 20.81 -23.89 -19.30
N GLY A 8 21.90 -23.15 -19.03
CA GLY A 8 22.61 -23.14 -17.75
C GLY A 8 23.42 -24.39 -17.44
N ALA A 9 23.11 -25.52 -18.10
CA ALA A 9 23.76 -26.81 -17.94
C ALA A 9 23.48 -27.73 -19.14
N GLY A 10 24.23 -28.83 -19.23
CA GLY A 10 24.10 -29.86 -20.24
C GLY A 10 24.79 -29.55 -21.58
N THR A 11 24.54 -30.41 -22.57
CA THR A 11 25.16 -30.31 -23.91
C THR A 11 24.13 -30.04 -25.01
N THR A 12 22.90 -29.68 -24.66
CA THR A 12 21.84 -29.38 -25.62
C THR A 12 21.66 -27.88 -25.70
N CYS A 13 21.67 -27.34 -26.92
CA CYS A 13 21.29 -25.96 -27.19
C CYS A 13 19.86 -25.96 -27.74
N TYR A 14 18.91 -25.50 -26.93
CA TYR A 14 17.50 -25.60 -27.23
C TYR A 14 17.06 -24.55 -28.24
N ASP A 15 16.33 -25.00 -29.25
CA ASP A 15 15.70 -24.14 -30.26
C ASP A 15 14.30 -23.76 -29.78
N SER A 16 14.16 -22.53 -29.30
CA SER A 16 12.92 -21.93 -28.82
C SER A 16 11.90 -21.62 -29.92
N SER A 17 12.20 -21.87 -31.20
CA SER A 17 11.28 -21.57 -32.31
C SER A 17 10.18 -22.62 -32.55
N GLY A 18 10.11 -23.68 -31.74
CA GLY A 18 9.12 -24.75 -31.87
C GLY A 18 9.37 -25.74 -33.02
N ASN A 19 10.47 -25.59 -33.76
CA ASN A 19 10.79 -26.44 -34.91
C ASN A 19 11.58 -27.70 -34.55
N GLY A 20 11.85 -27.95 -33.26
CA GLY A 20 12.59 -29.11 -32.77
C GLY A 20 14.05 -29.21 -33.25
N ARG A 21 14.61 -28.14 -33.83
CA ARG A 21 15.97 -28.14 -34.36
C ARG A 21 16.98 -27.85 -33.25
N HIS A 22 17.01 -28.68 -32.21
CA HIS A 22 17.96 -28.50 -31.12
C HIS A 22 19.40 -28.77 -31.58
N GLY A 23 20.33 -27.99 -31.07
CA GLY A 23 21.76 -28.16 -31.28
C GLY A 23 22.39 -29.07 -30.24
N THR A 24 23.58 -29.57 -30.55
CA THR A 24 24.46 -30.24 -29.59
C THR A 24 25.72 -29.39 -29.41
N LEU A 25 25.99 -29.01 -28.17
CA LEU A 25 27.22 -28.35 -27.78
C LEU A 25 28.35 -29.39 -27.78
N VAL A 26 29.37 -29.17 -28.60
CA VAL A 26 30.50 -30.12 -28.78
C VAL A 26 31.81 -29.46 -28.39
N ASN A 27 32.73 -30.25 -27.81
CA ASN A 27 34.04 -29.78 -27.33
C ASN A 27 33.95 -28.64 -26.29
N ILE A 28 32.90 -28.64 -25.47
CA ILE A 28 32.71 -27.66 -24.39
C ILE A 28 33.16 -28.21 -23.05
N THR A 29 33.54 -27.30 -22.15
CA THR A 29 33.60 -27.56 -20.71
C THR A 29 32.48 -26.76 -20.07
N GLU A 30 31.46 -27.46 -19.56
CA GLU A 30 30.18 -26.88 -19.12
C GLU A 30 30.36 -25.73 -18.13
N SER A 31 31.23 -25.90 -17.13
CA SER A 31 31.54 -24.88 -16.10
C SER A 31 32.17 -23.60 -16.62
N SER A 32 32.65 -23.57 -17.87
CA SER A 32 33.21 -22.39 -18.52
C SER A 32 32.41 -21.92 -19.73
N PHE A 33 31.42 -22.72 -20.17
CA PHE A 33 30.59 -22.41 -21.32
C PHE A 33 29.37 -21.58 -20.92
N HIS A 34 28.70 -21.98 -19.83
CA HIS A 34 27.64 -21.18 -19.22
C HIS A 34 28.25 -20.24 -18.18
N VAL A 35 28.08 -18.94 -18.38
CA VAL A 35 28.52 -17.89 -17.45
C VAL A 35 27.33 -17.03 -17.06
N THR A 36 27.30 -16.56 -15.82
CA THR A 36 26.24 -15.68 -15.31
C THR A 36 26.58 -14.21 -15.56
N ASP A 37 25.64 -13.45 -16.11
CA ASP A 37 25.73 -12.01 -16.30
C ASP A 37 24.38 -11.38 -15.92
N ASN A 38 24.40 -10.38 -15.06
CA ASN A 38 23.20 -9.71 -14.53
C ASN A 38 22.77 -8.50 -15.36
N THR A 39 23.53 -8.14 -16.40
CA THR A 39 23.26 -7.00 -17.29
C THR A 39 22.49 -7.39 -18.55
N ILE A 40 22.37 -8.70 -18.80
CA ILE A 40 21.74 -9.24 -20.01
C ILE A 40 20.31 -9.71 -19.77
N PHE A 41 19.53 -9.69 -20.83
CA PHE A 41 18.14 -10.13 -20.80
C PHE A 41 18.04 -11.63 -20.52
N SER A 42 17.38 -12.01 -19.44
CA SER A 42 17.07 -13.41 -19.12
C SER A 42 15.70 -13.80 -19.67
N TYR A 43 15.66 -14.70 -20.64
CA TYR A 43 14.39 -15.20 -21.21
C TYR A 43 13.63 -16.07 -20.21
N GLN A 44 14.33 -16.93 -19.46
CA GLN A 44 13.74 -17.72 -18.38
C GLN A 44 13.04 -16.85 -17.36
N ASN A 45 13.69 -15.79 -16.88
CA ASN A 45 13.11 -14.91 -15.87
C ASN A 45 11.96 -14.06 -16.40
N ASN A 46 11.88 -13.82 -17.72
CA ASN A 46 10.83 -12.97 -18.30
C ASN A 46 9.65 -13.77 -18.88
N TYR A 47 9.87 -15.01 -19.29
CA TYR A 47 8.90 -15.78 -20.07
C TYR A 47 8.60 -17.17 -19.52
N GLY A 48 9.49 -17.74 -18.70
CA GLY A 48 9.33 -19.05 -18.12
C GLY A 48 10.19 -20.15 -18.75
N TYR A 49 10.25 -21.30 -18.07
CA TYR A 49 11.05 -22.47 -18.41
C TYR A 49 10.50 -23.76 -17.75
N SER A 50 11.07 -24.91 -18.12
CA SER A 50 10.90 -26.19 -17.43
C SER A 50 12.26 -26.72 -16.97
N GLU A 51 12.27 -27.49 -15.89
CA GLU A 51 13.45 -28.22 -15.42
C GLU A 51 13.72 -29.45 -16.30
N GLY A 52 14.92 -29.50 -16.86
CA GLY A 52 15.48 -30.62 -17.59
C GLY A 52 16.42 -31.47 -16.74
N THR A 53 16.90 -32.55 -17.34
CA THR A 53 17.84 -33.47 -16.68
C THR A 53 19.17 -32.78 -16.36
N GLY A 54 19.73 -33.04 -15.17
CA GLY A 54 21.07 -32.57 -14.81
C GLY A 54 21.17 -31.07 -14.51
N GLY A 55 20.05 -30.40 -14.23
CA GLY A 55 20.01 -28.96 -13.95
C GLY A 55 19.88 -28.08 -15.19
N ALA A 56 19.77 -28.67 -16.39
CA ALA A 56 19.52 -27.93 -17.61
C ALA A 56 18.12 -27.31 -17.59
N LEU A 57 18.00 -26.08 -18.05
CA LEU A 57 16.74 -25.36 -18.18
C LEU A 57 16.23 -25.50 -19.62
N VAL A 58 15.02 -26.04 -19.76
CA VAL A 58 14.34 -26.21 -21.04
C VAL A 58 13.50 -24.95 -21.29
N PRO A 59 13.80 -24.15 -22.32
CA PRO A 59 13.10 -22.90 -22.55
C PRO A 59 11.66 -23.14 -23.02
N ARG A 60 10.81 -22.12 -22.80
CA ARG A 60 9.49 -22.04 -23.40
C ARG A 60 9.55 -22.09 -24.92
N ASP A 61 8.60 -22.80 -25.53
CA ASP A 61 8.34 -22.75 -26.96
C ASP A 61 7.68 -21.41 -27.33
N GLU A 62 8.36 -20.60 -28.14
CA GLU A 62 7.82 -19.30 -28.58
C GLU A 62 6.67 -19.43 -29.58
N SER A 63 6.49 -20.61 -30.20
CA SER A 63 5.34 -20.92 -31.05
C SER A 63 4.12 -21.40 -30.26
N ASN A 64 4.33 -21.91 -29.03
CA ASN A 64 3.27 -22.31 -28.11
C ASN A 64 3.69 -22.01 -26.65
N PRO A 65 3.39 -20.81 -26.14
CA PRO A 65 3.84 -20.34 -24.83
C PRO A 65 3.34 -21.14 -23.60
N THR A 66 2.43 -22.11 -23.80
CA THR A 66 1.95 -23.01 -22.73
C THR A 66 2.81 -24.26 -22.58
N HIS A 67 3.78 -24.46 -23.47
CA HIS A 67 4.66 -25.63 -23.51
C HIS A 67 6.13 -25.24 -23.51
N ASP A 68 6.98 -26.17 -23.08
CA ASP A 68 8.41 -26.11 -23.35
C ASP A 68 8.73 -26.59 -24.78
N VAL A 69 9.97 -26.38 -25.22
CA VAL A 69 10.40 -26.78 -26.58
C VAL A 69 10.42 -28.30 -26.82
N LEU A 70 10.23 -29.11 -25.79
CA LEU A 70 10.11 -30.57 -25.88
C LEU A 70 8.64 -31.02 -25.98
N GLY A 71 7.70 -30.07 -25.90
CA GLY A 71 6.26 -30.34 -26.01
C GLY A 71 5.61 -30.76 -24.69
N ASN A 72 6.28 -30.59 -23.55
CA ASN A 72 5.63 -30.75 -22.24
C ASN A 72 4.94 -29.44 -21.84
N THR A 73 3.95 -29.51 -20.95
CA THR A 73 3.39 -28.31 -20.32
C THR A 73 4.50 -27.54 -19.59
N LEU A 74 4.59 -26.24 -19.85
CA LEU A 74 5.59 -25.37 -19.24
C LEU A 74 5.42 -25.35 -17.72
N GLN A 75 6.48 -25.64 -16.97
CA GLN A 75 6.41 -25.76 -15.51
C GLN A 75 6.35 -24.39 -14.82
N TYR A 76 7.18 -23.45 -15.25
CA TYR A 76 7.23 -22.09 -14.74
C TYR A 76 6.90 -21.14 -15.88
N SER A 77 5.82 -20.37 -15.77
CA SER A 77 5.33 -19.50 -16.84
C SER A 77 5.33 -18.03 -16.43
N GLY A 78 5.70 -17.18 -17.37
CA GLY A 78 5.73 -15.74 -17.20
C GLY A 78 6.97 -15.25 -16.45
N ARG A 79 6.89 -14.00 -16.00
CA ARG A 79 8.01 -13.35 -15.32
C ARG A 79 8.18 -13.93 -13.92
N VAL A 80 9.39 -14.37 -13.59
CA VAL A 80 9.77 -14.78 -12.22
C VAL A 80 9.60 -13.57 -11.29
N LYS A 81 8.97 -13.78 -10.13
CA LYS A 81 8.80 -12.72 -9.13
C LYS A 81 10.18 -12.23 -8.66
N TYR A 82 10.34 -10.93 -8.50
CA TYR A 82 11.54 -10.36 -7.88
C TYR A 82 11.68 -10.82 -6.41
N ASN A 83 12.91 -11.06 -5.96
CA ASN A 83 13.20 -11.69 -4.66
C ASN A 83 13.18 -10.73 -3.44
N ALA A 84 12.71 -9.50 -3.62
CA ALA A 84 12.73 -8.48 -2.57
C ALA A 84 11.33 -7.87 -2.37
N ASN A 85 10.90 -7.80 -1.11
CA ASN A 85 9.66 -7.17 -0.69
C ASN A 85 9.97 -5.82 -0.04
N LEU A 86 9.09 -4.85 -0.27
CA LEU A 86 9.02 -3.66 0.57
C LEU A 86 8.26 -4.02 1.84
N VAL A 87 8.79 -3.63 3.00
CA VAL A 87 8.22 -3.96 4.30
C VAL A 87 8.37 -2.79 5.27
N GLN A 88 7.62 -2.84 6.36
CA GLN A 88 7.72 -1.93 7.51
C GLN A 88 7.50 -0.45 7.17
N SER A 89 6.57 -0.16 6.26
CA SER A 89 6.09 1.21 6.08
C SER A 89 5.21 1.63 7.24
N ASN A 90 5.22 2.93 7.55
CA ASN A 90 4.41 3.44 8.66
C ASN A 90 2.90 3.27 8.38
N CYS A 91 2.15 3.15 9.46
CA CYS A 91 0.70 3.30 9.54
C CYS A 91 0.35 3.91 10.90
N ALA A 92 -0.86 4.44 11.05
CA ALA A 92 -1.31 4.96 12.34
C ALA A 92 -2.04 3.89 13.13
N THR A 93 -1.74 3.80 14.42
CA THR A 93 -2.41 2.96 15.41
C THR A 93 -3.32 3.81 16.30
N PHE A 94 -4.53 3.32 16.56
CA PHE A 94 -5.56 3.93 17.40
C PHE A 94 -5.96 2.96 18.51
N ASP A 95 -6.12 3.45 19.73
CA ASP A 95 -6.27 2.62 20.94
C ASP A 95 -7.70 2.19 21.30
N GLY A 96 -8.70 2.63 20.53
CA GLY A 96 -10.11 2.33 20.79
C GLY A 96 -10.74 3.11 21.95
N VAL A 97 -10.03 4.06 22.56
CA VAL A 97 -10.52 4.85 23.69
C VAL A 97 -10.96 6.23 23.23
N ASN A 98 -10.03 7.04 22.74
CA ASN A 98 -10.30 8.43 22.35
C ASN A 98 -9.28 9.01 21.35
N ASP A 99 -8.47 8.18 20.70
CA ASP A 99 -7.58 8.60 19.62
C ASP A 99 -8.35 8.98 18.36
N TYR A 100 -8.06 10.15 17.79
CA TYR A 100 -8.62 10.57 16.49
C TYR A 100 -7.78 11.66 15.83
N ALA A 101 -8.00 11.92 14.55
CA ALA A 101 -7.49 13.08 13.84
C ALA A 101 -8.62 13.89 13.19
N ILE A 102 -8.55 15.22 13.25
CA ILE A 102 -9.54 16.12 12.63
C ILE A 102 -8.90 17.14 11.70
N THR A 103 -9.56 17.37 10.57
CA THR A 103 -9.23 18.43 9.63
C THR A 103 -9.81 19.78 10.06
N SER A 104 -9.40 20.86 9.39
CA SER A 104 -10.15 22.11 9.48
C SER A 104 -11.52 21.97 8.79
N PRO A 105 -12.57 22.67 9.30
CA PRO A 105 -13.88 22.62 8.68
C PRO A 105 -13.83 23.05 7.21
N ASN A 106 -14.45 22.26 6.33
CA ASN A 106 -14.34 22.45 4.88
C ASN A 106 -15.56 21.91 4.14
N SER A 107 -15.83 22.46 2.96
CA SER A 107 -16.95 22.04 2.10
C SER A 107 -16.54 21.11 0.95
N VAL A 108 -15.24 20.92 0.72
CA VAL A 108 -14.72 20.11 -0.41
C VAL A 108 -15.03 18.62 -0.21
N THR A 109 -15.16 18.20 1.05
CA THR A 109 -15.52 16.83 1.45
C THR A 109 -16.98 16.72 1.88
N ASP A 110 -17.82 17.72 1.60
CA ASP A 110 -19.27 17.63 1.78
C ASP A 110 -19.82 16.49 0.92
N TRP A 111 -20.98 15.96 1.31
CA TRP A 111 -21.57 14.86 0.56
C TRP A 111 -22.02 15.27 -0.84
N PHE A 112 -21.77 14.41 -1.80
CA PHE A 112 -22.31 14.46 -3.15
C PHE A 112 -22.59 13.04 -3.66
N ASP A 113 -23.50 12.89 -4.62
CA ASP A 113 -23.72 11.59 -5.26
C ASP A 113 -22.47 11.18 -6.02
N GLY A 114 -22.02 9.94 -5.80
CA GLY A 114 -20.76 9.43 -6.34
C GLY A 114 -19.59 9.40 -5.35
N ILE A 115 -19.74 9.97 -4.15
CA ILE A 115 -18.67 10.00 -3.15
C ILE A 115 -18.23 8.58 -2.78
N LYS A 116 -16.91 8.36 -2.79
CA LYS A 116 -16.28 7.12 -2.33
C LYS A 116 -15.31 7.43 -1.21
N ILE A 117 -15.40 6.68 -0.12
CA ILE A 117 -14.54 6.78 1.05
C ILE A 117 -13.85 5.43 1.19
N SER A 118 -12.53 5.42 1.28
CA SER A 118 -11.74 4.21 1.39
C SER A 118 -10.62 4.35 2.41
N ALA A 119 -10.20 3.22 2.95
CA ALA A 119 -9.05 3.10 3.84
C ALA A 119 -8.53 1.66 3.77
N ARG A 120 -7.29 1.48 4.21
CA ARG A 120 -6.77 0.17 4.57
C ARG A 120 -6.75 0.05 6.09
N ILE A 121 -7.30 -1.04 6.61
CA ILE A 121 -7.53 -1.21 8.04
C ILE A 121 -7.06 -2.58 8.53
N LYS A 122 -6.73 -2.66 9.82
CA LYS A 122 -6.54 -3.92 10.53
C LYS A 122 -7.05 -3.78 11.95
N THR A 123 -7.95 -4.68 12.35
CA THR A 123 -8.56 -4.65 13.69
C THR A 123 -8.97 -6.05 14.12
N THR A 124 -9.12 -6.23 15.43
CA THR A 124 -9.80 -7.38 16.04
C THR A 124 -11.04 -6.96 16.84
N ASP A 125 -11.41 -5.68 16.77
CA ASP A 125 -12.47 -5.11 17.57
C ASP A 125 -13.84 -5.64 17.09
N ALA A 126 -14.63 -6.14 18.03
CA ALA A 126 -15.96 -6.70 17.80
C ALA A 126 -17.06 -5.88 18.49
N THR A 127 -16.74 -4.68 18.95
CA THR A 127 -17.69 -3.79 19.62
C THR A 127 -18.88 -3.52 18.71
N THR A 128 -20.07 -3.46 19.32
CA THR A 128 -21.33 -3.26 18.62
C THR A 128 -21.85 -1.84 18.82
N GLY A 129 -22.60 -1.33 17.85
CA GLY A 129 -23.20 0.01 17.88
C GLY A 129 -22.39 1.02 17.07
N TYR A 130 -22.53 2.31 17.39
CA TYR A 130 -21.71 3.37 16.79
C TYR A 130 -20.32 3.37 17.45
N ALA A 131 -19.52 2.36 17.13
CA ALA A 131 -18.15 2.21 17.60
C ALA A 131 -17.21 2.10 16.39
N ASN A 132 -15.90 2.24 16.62
CA ASN A 132 -14.86 2.04 15.61
C ASN A 132 -15.03 2.83 14.30
N ALA A 133 -15.16 4.15 14.41
CA ALA A 133 -15.25 5.01 13.24
C ALA A 133 -13.91 5.07 12.49
N ILE A 134 -13.92 4.73 11.20
CA ILE A 134 -12.74 4.82 10.34
C ILE A 134 -12.63 6.26 9.81
N VAL A 135 -13.71 6.74 9.20
CA VAL A 135 -13.85 8.12 8.72
C VAL A 135 -15.25 8.61 9.02
N SER A 136 -15.38 9.81 9.57
CA SER A 136 -16.67 10.48 9.74
C SER A 136 -16.62 11.94 9.31
N LYS A 137 -17.78 12.46 8.95
CA LYS A 137 -18.03 13.89 8.79
C LYS A 137 -19.46 14.14 9.25
N SER A 138 -19.62 14.34 10.56
CA SER A 138 -20.92 14.51 11.21
C SER A 138 -20.81 15.50 12.38
N PRO A 139 -21.88 16.26 12.70
CA PRO A 139 -21.85 17.23 13.79
C PRO A 139 -21.86 16.52 15.15
N SER A 140 -21.28 17.17 16.15
CA SER A 140 -21.26 16.65 17.51
C SER A 140 -22.66 16.62 18.16
N GLY A 141 -23.03 15.50 18.80
CA GLY A 141 -24.24 15.37 19.62
C GLY A 141 -25.46 14.70 18.97
N THR A 142 -26.57 14.57 19.71
CA THR A 142 -27.76 13.74 19.38
C THR A 142 -28.60 14.19 18.18
N SER A 143 -28.25 15.29 17.51
CA SER A 143 -28.85 15.67 16.22
C SER A 143 -28.09 15.01 15.06
N ALA A 144 -27.98 13.67 15.14
CA ALA A 144 -27.19 12.76 14.29
C ALA A 144 -27.71 12.59 12.85
N TYR A 145 -28.44 13.58 12.33
CA TYR A 145 -29.06 13.49 11.01
C TYR A 145 -28.18 14.09 9.92
N PHE A 146 -26.96 14.55 10.18
CA PHE A 146 -26.15 15.22 9.16
C PHE A 146 -24.88 14.44 8.83
N GLY A 147 -24.60 14.33 7.53
CA GLY A 147 -23.29 13.91 7.03
C GLY A 147 -23.16 12.41 6.82
N TYR A 148 -21.96 11.89 7.04
CA TYR A 148 -21.63 10.50 6.73
C TYR A 148 -20.61 9.88 7.68
N THR A 149 -20.62 8.55 7.77
CA THR A 149 -19.64 7.79 8.54
C THR A 149 -19.40 6.44 7.90
N LEU A 150 -18.14 6.04 7.82
CA LEU A 150 -17.68 4.68 7.56
C LEU A 150 -17.09 4.14 8.87
N TYR A 151 -17.62 3.02 9.36
CA TYR A 151 -17.26 2.48 10.67
C TYR A 151 -17.41 0.96 10.72
N ILE A 152 -16.93 0.35 11.82
CA ILE A 152 -17.03 -1.09 12.05
C ILE A 152 -17.92 -1.36 13.25
N SER A 153 -18.87 -2.29 13.10
CA SER A 153 -19.69 -2.78 14.21
C SER A 153 -19.90 -4.27 14.05
N ASP A 154 -19.84 -5.04 15.14
CA ASP A 154 -20.00 -6.50 15.10
C ASP A 154 -19.08 -7.17 14.06
N GLY A 155 -17.86 -6.62 13.91
CA GLY A 155 -16.85 -7.07 12.96
C GLY A 155 -17.13 -6.80 11.47
N LYS A 156 -18.21 -6.09 11.13
CA LYS A 156 -18.60 -5.80 9.75
C LYS A 156 -18.42 -4.33 9.41
N LEU A 157 -18.34 -4.05 8.11
CA LEU A 157 -18.33 -2.69 7.60
C LEU A 157 -19.74 -2.10 7.61
N TYR A 158 -19.87 -0.91 8.17
CA TYR A 158 -21.10 -0.13 8.21
C TYR A 158 -20.86 1.24 7.58
N ALA A 159 -21.90 1.74 6.94
CA ALA A 159 -21.96 3.11 6.46
C ALA A 159 -23.25 3.76 6.92
N SER A 160 -23.16 5.01 7.36
CA SER A 160 -24.32 5.83 7.65
C SER A 160 -24.26 7.14 6.88
N ARG A 161 -25.44 7.64 6.52
CA ARG A 161 -25.62 9.01 6.02
C ARG A 161 -26.87 9.64 6.62
N GLY A 162 -26.91 10.97 6.71
CA GLY A 162 -28.13 11.68 7.07
C GLY A 162 -28.31 13.00 6.31
N ASP A 163 -29.57 13.41 6.11
CA ASP A 163 -29.99 14.57 5.31
C ASP A 163 -30.40 15.82 6.14
N GLY A 164 -30.25 15.76 7.44
CA GLY A 164 -30.66 16.77 8.43
C GLY A 164 -32.04 16.51 9.05
N THR A 165 -32.78 15.54 8.50
CA THR A 165 -34.14 15.16 8.95
C THR A 165 -34.22 13.67 9.28
N SER A 166 -33.53 12.83 8.52
CA SER A 166 -33.50 11.37 8.63
C SER A 166 -32.07 10.87 8.42
N PHE A 167 -31.80 9.64 8.85
CA PHE A 167 -30.53 8.96 8.58
C PHE A 167 -30.79 7.52 8.12
N GLN A 168 -29.90 7.01 7.28
CA GLN A 168 -29.84 5.60 6.92
C GLN A 168 -28.52 5.02 7.40
N ILE A 169 -28.59 3.79 7.91
CA ILE A 169 -27.45 2.92 8.16
C ILE A 169 -27.59 1.70 7.27
N GLN A 170 -26.48 1.29 6.69
CA GLN A 170 -26.37 0.03 5.99
C GLN A 170 -25.12 -0.71 6.47
N SER A 171 -25.20 -2.04 6.49
CA SER A 171 -24.06 -2.92 6.77
C SER A 171 -23.80 -3.85 5.59
N SER A 172 -22.54 -4.22 5.41
CA SER A 172 -22.14 -5.34 4.54
C SER A 172 -22.29 -6.69 5.25
N SER A 173 -22.09 -7.78 4.51
CA SER A 173 -21.88 -9.13 5.07
C SER A 173 -20.41 -9.42 5.40
N PHE A 174 -19.47 -8.66 4.81
CA PHE A 174 -18.02 -8.82 5.01
C PHE A 174 -17.61 -8.69 6.49
N ILE A 175 -16.79 -9.63 6.95
CA ILE A 175 -16.13 -9.61 8.26
C ILE A 175 -14.71 -9.07 8.06
N VAL A 176 -14.31 -8.06 8.83
CA VAL A 176 -13.04 -7.32 8.69
C VAL A 176 -12.26 -7.20 10.00
N ASN A 177 -12.70 -7.89 11.06
CA ASN A 177 -12.08 -7.86 12.39
C ASN A 177 -11.32 -9.14 12.73
N ASP A 178 -10.73 -9.78 11.72
CA ASP A 178 -10.00 -11.04 11.86
C ASP A 178 -8.50 -10.85 12.20
N GLY A 179 -8.07 -9.61 12.39
CA GLY A 179 -6.69 -9.24 12.68
C GLY A 179 -5.77 -9.16 11.46
N TYR A 180 -6.31 -9.29 10.24
CA TYR A 180 -5.58 -9.08 9.00
C TYR A 180 -5.86 -7.70 8.40
N TRP A 181 -5.01 -7.29 7.46
CA TRP A 181 -5.20 -6.06 6.71
C TRP A 181 -6.26 -6.25 5.63
N HIS A 182 -7.21 -5.32 5.58
CA HIS A 182 -8.27 -5.26 4.56
C HIS A 182 -8.27 -3.92 3.84
N ASP A 183 -8.46 -3.95 2.53
CA ASP A 183 -8.79 -2.78 1.72
C ASP A 183 -10.31 -2.58 1.73
N VAL A 184 -10.77 -1.53 2.42
CA VAL A 184 -12.20 -1.27 2.62
C VAL A 184 -12.65 0.02 1.96
N SER A 185 -13.86 0.03 1.41
CA SER A 185 -14.48 1.26 0.94
C SER A 185 -16.00 1.21 0.97
N ILE A 186 -16.59 2.40 1.02
CA ILE A 186 -17.99 2.64 0.69
C ILE A 186 -18.04 3.65 -0.45
N GLN A 187 -18.86 3.38 -1.47
CA GLN A 187 -19.27 4.36 -2.44
C GLN A 187 -20.78 4.56 -2.38
N PHE A 188 -21.22 5.80 -2.36
CA PHE A 188 -22.62 6.12 -2.56
C PHE A 188 -22.83 6.58 -3.99
N ILE A 189 -23.58 5.83 -4.79
CA ILE A 189 -23.80 6.17 -6.20
C ILE A 189 -25.15 5.67 -6.69
N ASN A 190 -25.87 6.52 -7.42
CA ASN A 190 -27.18 6.20 -8.00
C ASN A 190 -28.19 5.70 -6.94
N GLY A 191 -28.14 6.25 -5.74
CA GLY A 191 -29.04 5.84 -4.65
C GLY A 191 -28.68 4.50 -4.01
N ASN A 192 -27.45 4.01 -4.14
CA ASN A 192 -27.01 2.76 -3.52
C ASN A 192 -25.73 2.97 -2.71
N PHE A 193 -25.65 2.24 -1.59
CA PHE A 193 -24.40 1.95 -0.92
C PHE A 193 -23.71 0.78 -1.64
N VAL A 194 -22.47 0.98 -2.06
CA VAL A 194 -21.59 -0.06 -2.59
C VAL A 194 -20.46 -0.24 -1.60
N PHE A 195 -20.48 -1.34 -0.86
CA PHE A 195 -19.40 -1.74 0.02
C PHE A 195 -18.39 -2.53 -0.79
N THR A 196 -17.10 -2.28 -0.60
CA THR A 196 -16.04 -3.10 -1.18
C THR A 196 -15.05 -3.49 -0.09
N VAL A 197 -14.73 -4.78 0.00
CA VAL A 197 -13.69 -5.33 0.87
C VAL A 197 -12.80 -6.25 0.04
N ASP A 198 -11.50 -5.98 0.01
CA ASP A 198 -10.49 -6.78 -0.72
C ASP A 198 -10.85 -7.04 -2.19
N GLY A 199 -11.41 -6.01 -2.84
CA GLY A 199 -11.85 -6.04 -4.24
C GLY A 199 -13.20 -6.73 -4.48
N GLN A 200 -13.83 -7.34 -3.48
CA GLN A 200 -15.19 -7.88 -3.56
C GLN A 200 -16.22 -6.83 -3.18
N SER A 201 -17.36 -6.78 -3.86
CA SER A 201 -18.37 -5.72 -3.63
C SER A 201 -19.78 -6.23 -3.36
N GLU A 202 -20.51 -5.50 -2.53
CA GLU A 202 -21.94 -5.68 -2.24
C GLU A 202 -22.70 -4.37 -2.40
N THR A 203 -23.89 -4.43 -3.02
CA THR A 203 -24.70 -3.25 -3.31
C THR A 203 -26.02 -3.31 -2.56
N TYR A 204 -26.38 -2.21 -1.90
CA TYR A 204 -27.61 -2.06 -1.13
C TYR A 204 -28.31 -0.76 -1.50
N THR A 205 -29.61 -0.84 -1.76
CA THR A 205 -30.41 0.33 -2.11
C THR A 205 -30.66 1.21 -0.90
N ASP A 206 -30.46 2.52 -1.09
CA ASP A 206 -30.90 3.54 -0.17
C ASP A 206 -32.43 3.67 -0.25
N ILE A 207 -33.09 3.44 0.88
CA ILE A 207 -34.55 3.40 0.95
C ILE A 207 -35.15 4.76 1.32
N LEU A 208 -34.31 5.77 1.61
CA LEU A 208 -34.74 7.13 1.89
C LEU A 208 -34.69 7.98 0.60
N LEU A 209 -35.86 8.15 -0.01
CA LEU A 209 -36.07 8.83 -1.29
C LEU A 209 -35.86 10.37 -1.26
N ASN A 210 -35.57 10.96 -0.11
CA ASN A 210 -35.20 12.38 -0.05
C ASN A 210 -33.74 12.53 -0.46
N GLN A 211 -33.51 12.65 -1.77
CA GLN A 211 -32.22 13.05 -2.34
C GLN A 211 -31.88 14.54 -2.08
N GLY A 212 -32.46 15.15 -1.04
CA GLY A 212 -31.98 16.41 -0.50
C GLY A 212 -30.58 16.17 0.05
N ALA A 213 -29.59 16.89 -0.47
CA ALA A 213 -28.18 16.65 -0.15
C ALA A 213 -27.92 16.63 1.38
N PRO A 214 -27.12 15.68 1.90
CA PRO A 214 -26.61 15.71 3.27
C PRO A 214 -25.88 17.02 3.54
N GLN A 215 -26.39 17.82 4.48
CA GLN A 215 -25.70 19.04 4.88
C GLN A 215 -24.71 18.76 6.01
N ALA A 216 -23.57 18.14 5.69
CA ALA A 216 -22.37 18.25 6.53
C ALA A 216 -21.59 19.55 6.22
N ALA A 217 -22.31 20.62 5.86
CA ALA A 217 -21.73 21.78 5.19
C ALA A 217 -20.67 22.45 6.06
N GLY A 218 -19.43 22.38 5.62
CA GLY A 218 -18.32 23.02 6.31
C GLY A 218 -17.98 22.40 7.67
N LEU A 219 -18.26 21.10 7.88
CA LEU A 219 -17.81 20.36 9.05
C LEU A 219 -16.39 19.81 8.88
N GLU A 220 -15.76 19.39 9.97
CA GLU A 220 -14.50 18.66 9.97
C GLU A 220 -14.69 17.21 9.51
N VAL A 221 -13.69 16.69 8.79
CA VAL A 221 -13.50 15.24 8.62
C VAL A 221 -12.71 14.71 9.82
N ASN A 222 -13.20 13.63 10.41
CA ASN A 222 -12.54 12.87 11.48
C ASN A 222 -12.01 11.55 10.91
N ILE A 223 -10.82 11.16 11.33
CA ILE A 223 -10.17 9.88 11.01
C ILE A 223 -9.93 9.16 12.34
N GLY A 224 -10.37 7.91 12.44
CA GLY A 224 -10.25 7.11 13.67
C GLY A 224 -11.26 7.49 14.77
N GLY A 225 -12.20 8.40 14.51
CA GLY A 225 -13.20 8.84 15.48
C GLY A 225 -14.49 9.33 14.80
N PHE A 226 -15.58 9.41 15.57
CA PHE A 226 -16.91 9.80 15.06
C PHE A 226 -17.17 11.30 15.12
N ASP A 227 -16.76 11.97 16.19
CA ASP A 227 -16.71 13.42 16.32
C ASP A 227 -15.64 13.79 17.37
N ALA A 228 -15.39 15.08 17.58
CA ALA A 228 -14.41 15.56 18.55
C ALA A 228 -14.73 15.24 20.03
N TYR A 229 -15.89 14.66 20.34
CA TYR A 229 -16.45 14.55 21.70
C TYR A 229 -16.94 13.15 22.12
N THR A 230 -16.91 12.13 21.25
CA THR A 230 -17.58 10.83 21.49
C THR A 230 -16.64 9.61 21.50
N PRO A 231 -16.97 8.54 22.26
CA PRO A 231 -16.11 7.37 22.50
C PRO A 231 -16.10 6.34 21.35
N ALA A 232 -16.50 6.72 20.14
CA ALA A 232 -16.52 5.83 18.99
C ALA A 232 -15.16 5.75 18.30
N ALA A 233 -14.10 5.72 19.10
CA ALA A 233 -12.72 5.66 18.62
C ALA A 233 -12.45 4.31 17.94
N PHE A 234 -11.64 4.36 16.89
CA PHE A 234 -11.15 3.17 16.22
C PHE A 234 -10.15 2.44 17.10
N ASN A 235 -10.26 1.11 17.14
CA ASN A 235 -9.30 0.25 17.81
C ASN A 235 -8.56 -0.61 16.77
N GLY A 236 -7.33 -0.25 16.44
CA GLY A 236 -6.54 -0.95 15.43
C GLY A 236 -5.64 -0.03 14.62
N GLU A 237 -5.30 -0.47 13.42
CA GLU A 237 -4.38 0.23 12.52
C GLU A 237 -5.15 0.75 11.28
N ILE A 238 -4.88 1.99 10.87
CA ILE A 238 -5.42 2.63 9.66
C ILE A 238 -4.28 3.20 8.81
N CYS A 239 -4.37 3.04 7.49
CA CYS A 239 -3.61 3.80 6.51
C CYS A 239 -4.40 4.03 5.22
N ASP A 240 -3.83 4.77 4.28
CA ASP A 240 -4.39 5.01 2.94
C ASP A 240 -5.83 5.57 2.89
N VAL A 241 -6.16 6.49 3.80
CA VAL A 241 -7.50 7.08 3.88
C VAL A 241 -7.72 8.02 2.71
N LYS A 242 -8.76 7.76 1.91
CA LYS A 242 -9.08 8.51 0.68
C LYS A 242 -10.55 8.85 0.56
N ILE A 243 -10.82 10.05 0.07
CA ILE A 243 -12.13 10.49 -0.41
C ILE A 243 -11.99 10.80 -1.91
N GLU A 244 -12.84 10.19 -2.72
CA GLU A 244 -12.83 10.28 -4.17
C GLU A 244 -14.22 10.64 -4.71
N ASP A 245 -14.26 11.20 -5.92
CA ASP A 245 -15.50 11.35 -6.68
C ASP A 245 -15.89 10.07 -7.45
N GLN A 246 -17.03 10.09 -8.15
CA GLN A 246 -17.51 8.95 -8.95
C GLN A 246 -16.54 8.49 -10.05
N ASN A 247 -15.62 9.35 -10.49
CA ASN A 247 -14.65 9.06 -11.54
C ASN A 247 -13.31 8.59 -10.98
N GLY A 248 -13.17 8.51 -9.65
CA GLY A 248 -11.91 8.21 -8.98
C GLY A 248 -10.97 9.40 -8.91
N ASN A 249 -11.45 10.64 -9.10
CA ASN A 249 -10.63 11.82 -8.83
C ASN A 249 -10.46 11.98 -7.32
N ILE A 250 -9.22 12.17 -6.87
CA ILE A 250 -8.91 12.37 -5.46
C ILE A 250 -9.44 13.73 -5.01
N ILE A 251 -10.27 13.71 -3.97
CA ILE A 251 -10.76 14.90 -3.27
C ILE A 251 -9.87 15.17 -2.06
N ALA A 252 -9.61 14.14 -1.25
CA ALA A 252 -8.70 14.19 -0.11
C ALA A 252 -8.00 12.83 0.03
N TRP A 253 -6.74 12.84 0.46
CA TRP A 253 -5.96 11.62 0.65
C TRP A 253 -4.96 11.81 1.78
N TRP A 254 -5.10 11.02 2.84
CA TRP A 254 -4.11 10.89 3.91
C TRP A 254 -3.46 9.51 3.79
N PRO A 255 -2.18 9.40 3.42
CA PRO A 255 -1.50 8.11 3.36
C PRO A 255 -1.21 7.50 4.74
N LEU A 256 -1.02 8.36 5.75
CA LEU A 256 -0.59 8.02 7.11
C LEU A 256 0.81 7.37 7.12
N ALA A 257 1.75 8.00 6.42
CA ALA A 257 3.12 7.52 6.21
C ALA A 257 4.19 8.36 6.94
N GLU A 258 3.77 9.27 7.82
CA GLU A 258 4.65 10.29 8.39
C GLU A 258 5.71 9.75 9.35
N GLY A 259 5.33 8.75 10.16
CA GLY A 259 6.21 8.07 11.12
C GLY A 259 6.62 8.87 12.34
N ALA A 260 6.21 10.14 12.43
CA ALA A 260 6.42 11.01 13.57
C ALA A 260 5.41 12.16 13.54
N GLY A 261 5.41 13.01 14.58
CA GLY A 261 4.56 14.19 14.64
C GLY A 261 3.08 13.90 14.89
N SER A 262 2.29 14.99 14.93
CA SER A 262 0.88 15.00 15.33
C SER A 262 -0.07 15.44 14.21
N VAL A 263 0.38 15.39 12.96
CA VAL A 263 -0.39 15.83 11.79
C VAL A 263 -0.37 14.71 10.75
N LEU A 264 -1.54 14.36 10.24
CA LEU A 264 -1.72 13.52 9.05
C LEU A 264 -1.84 14.45 7.85
N TYR A 265 -0.91 14.35 6.91
CA TYR A 265 -0.85 15.26 5.77
C TYR A 265 -1.74 14.77 4.63
N ASP A 266 -2.74 15.59 4.31
CA ASP A 266 -3.44 15.48 3.02
C ASP A 266 -2.47 15.70 1.84
N VAL A 267 -2.44 14.74 0.92
CA VAL A 267 -1.62 14.76 -0.30
C VAL A 267 -2.42 15.14 -1.55
N SER A 268 -3.72 15.48 -1.43
CA SER A 268 -4.54 15.93 -2.57
C SER A 268 -4.26 17.39 -2.97
N SER A 269 -3.41 18.10 -2.22
CA SER A 269 -3.04 19.51 -2.43
C SER A 269 -4.16 20.52 -2.13
N ASN A 270 -5.19 20.12 -1.39
CA ASN A 270 -6.23 21.05 -0.92
C ASN A 270 -5.95 21.61 0.48
N GLY A 271 -4.89 21.14 1.15
CA GLY A 271 -4.47 21.60 2.47
C GLY A 271 -5.30 21.07 3.63
N LEU A 272 -6.12 20.04 3.43
CA LEU A 272 -6.95 19.42 4.46
C LEU A 272 -6.13 18.48 5.37
N HIS A 273 -5.00 18.94 5.88
CA HIS A 273 -4.23 18.18 6.86
C HIS A 273 -5.05 17.99 8.15
N ALA A 274 -4.95 16.81 8.76
CA ALA A 274 -5.67 16.46 9.98
C ALA A 274 -4.73 16.52 11.20
N THR A 275 -5.14 17.18 12.28
CA THR A 275 -4.40 17.20 13.54
C THR A 275 -4.87 16.06 14.44
N MET A 276 -3.92 15.31 15.01
CA MET A 276 -4.20 14.20 15.93
C MET A 276 -4.44 14.68 17.35
N TYR A 277 -5.35 14.03 18.07
CA TYR A 277 -5.76 14.33 19.44
C TYR A 277 -5.78 13.08 20.31
N ASN A 278 -5.48 13.27 21.60
CA ASN A 278 -5.37 12.24 22.63
C ASN A 278 -4.31 11.16 22.39
N THR A 279 -3.52 11.30 21.33
CA THR A 279 -2.47 10.37 20.98
C THR A 279 -1.09 10.83 21.47
N SER A 280 -0.12 9.92 21.42
CA SER A 280 1.31 10.24 21.52
C SER A 280 2.04 9.76 20.27
N GLU A 281 3.15 10.40 19.90
CA GLU A 281 3.94 9.97 18.74
C GLU A 281 4.36 8.49 18.85
N ALA A 282 4.74 8.06 20.06
CA ALA A 282 5.14 6.68 20.32
C ALA A 282 3.98 5.67 20.29
N SER A 283 2.73 6.09 20.47
CA SER A 283 1.56 5.20 20.41
C SER A 283 1.00 5.09 18.99
N VAL A 284 0.94 6.20 18.25
CA VAL A 284 0.41 6.21 16.87
C VAL A 284 1.32 5.46 15.92
N TRP A 285 2.62 5.74 15.97
CA TRP A 285 3.60 5.24 14.99
C TRP A 285 4.31 3.99 15.47
N VAL A 286 3.69 3.22 16.37
CA VAL A 286 4.30 2.02 17.00
C VAL A 286 4.35 0.82 16.05
N ASN A 287 3.40 0.73 15.12
CA ASN A 287 3.27 -0.38 14.19
C ASN A 287 3.65 0.02 12.76
N THR A 288 3.90 -0.99 11.94
CA THR A 288 4.25 -0.86 10.53
C THR A 288 3.50 -1.88 9.69
N GLN A 289 3.43 -1.65 8.38
CA GLN A 289 2.73 -2.50 7.43
C GLN A 289 3.49 -2.69 6.10
N ASP A 290 3.09 -3.71 5.35
CA ASP A 290 3.79 -4.23 4.17
C ASP A 290 2.96 -4.13 2.88
N TYR A 291 1.97 -3.22 2.84
CA TYR A 291 0.98 -3.13 1.77
C TYR A 291 0.96 -1.79 1.05
N LEU A 292 1.18 -0.66 1.75
CA LEU A 292 1.26 0.68 1.19
C LEU A 292 2.65 1.25 1.46
N HIS A 293 3.38 1.65 0.43
CA HIS A 293 4.72 2.20 0.58
C HIS A 293 4.79 3.61 0.02
N TYR A 294 3.95 4.51 0.54
CA TYR A 294 3.71 5.81 -0.06
C TYR A 294 5.00 6.64 -0.23
N ASN A 295 5.82 6.75 0.82
CA ASN A 295 7.00 7.60 0.78
C ASN A 295 8.05 7.13 -0.23
N ILE A 296 8.18 5.82 -0.46
CA ILE A 296 9.07 5.30 -1.51
C ILE A 296 8.44 5.43 -2.91
N ASP A 297 7.12 5.28 -3.01
CA ASP A 297 6.38 5.34 -4.28
C ASP A 297 6.21 6.77 -4.82
N LYS A 298 6.06 7.75 -3.92
CA LYS A 298 5.72 9.14 -4.26
C LYS A 298 6.75 10.17 -3.81
N GLY A 299 7.58 9.83 -2.83
CA GLY A 299 8.56 10.73 -2.23
C GLY A 299 8.06 11.42 -0.96
N PHE A 300 8.98 12.07 -0.27
CA PHE A 300 8.71 12.80 0.97
C PHE A 300 9.73 13.92 1.21
N SER A 301 9.35 14.90 2.01
CA SER A 301 10.24 15.92 2.57
C SER A 301 10.66 15.48 3.97
N LEU A 302 11.97 15.50 4.27
CA LEU A 302 12.49 15.15 5.59
C LEU A 302 12.64 16.40 6.45
N TYR A 303 12.01 16.38 7.62
CA TYR A 303 12.11 17.42 8.63
C TYR A 303 12.73 16.86 9.90
N THR A 304 13.72 17.55 10.46
CA THR A 304 14.44 17.11 11.66
C THR A 304 14.07 17.97 12.87
N HIS A 305 14.12 17.37 14.06
CA HIS A 305 13.89 18.04 15.34
C HIS A 305 15.06 17.79 16.29
N ALA A 306 15.31 18.70 17.24
CA ALA A 306 16.40 18.55 18.21
C ALA A 306 16.18 17.44 19.26
N THR A 307 14.96 16.89 19.37
CA THR A 307 14.55 16.00 20.48
C THR A 307 13.52 14.96 20.08
N ASN A 308 12.65 15.26 19.12
CA ASN A 308 11.64 14.34 18.61
C ASN A 308 12.22 13.57 17.41
N ASN A 309 11.53 12.52 16.96
CA ASN A 309 11.97 11.76 15.80
C ASN A 309 11.86 12.61 14.53
N ASP A 310 12.61 12.20 13.49
CA ASP A 310 12.51 12.85 12.19
C ASP A 310 11.15 12.60 11.55
N LEU A 311 10.56 13.69 11.06
CA LEU A 311 9.25 13.70 10.43
C LEU A 311 9.40 13.59 8.91
N ARG A 312 8.71 12.63 8.30
CA ARG A 312 8.60 12.52 6.85
C ARG A 312 7.26 13.10 6.43
N ILE A 313 7.28 14.14 5.62
CA ILE A 313 6.05 14.73 5.09
C ILE A 313 5.85 14.21 3.68
N PRO A 314 4.82 13.39 3.42
CA PRO A 314 4.58 12.81 2.12
C PRO A 314 4.47 13.88 1.03
N TYR A 315 4.97 13.59 -0.16
CA TYR A 315 4.69 14.42 -1.34
C TYR A 315 3.21 14.36 -1.70
N ASN A 316 2.75 15.31 -2.51
CA ASN A 316 1.41 15.27 -3.05
C ASN A 316 1.20 14.08 -4.01
N ALA A 317 -0.04 13.83 -4.42
CA ALA A 317 -0.41 12.74 -5.32
C ALA A 317 0.36 12.73 -6.67
N ASN A 318 0.88 13.90 -7.08
CA ASN A 318 1.70 14.10 -8.28
C ASN A 318 3.21 13.94 -8.05
N GLY A 319 3.64 13.54 -6.85
CA GLY A 319 5.04 13.35 -6.47
C GLY A 319 5.82 14.66 -6.33
N GLN A 320 5.16 15.74 -5.89
CA GLN A 320 5.82 17.03 -5.59
C GLN A 320 5.73 17.37 -4.09
N PRO A 321 6.72 18.07 -3.51
CA PRO A 321 6.66 18.51 -2.12
C PRO A 321 5.38 19.31 -1.80
N LEU A 322 4.82 19.10 -0.61
CA LEU A 322 3.68 19.89 -0.14
C LEU A 322 4.13 21.30 0.26
N SER A 323 3.34 22.31 -0.11
CA SER A 323 3.56 23.70 0.31
C SER A 323 2.94 23.93 1.68
N ILE A 324 3.69 23.63 2.74
CA ILE A 324 3.23 23.78 4.13
C ILE A 324 4.05 24.82 4.91
N THR A 325 3.51 25.23 6.06
CA THR A 325 4.34 25.84 7.09
C THR A 325 5.05 24.73 7.87
N PRO A 326 6.38 24.77 8.02
CA PRO A 326 7.11 23.78 8.81
C PRO A 326 6.49 23.59 10.20
N PRO A 327 6.33 22.34 10.67
CA PRO A 327 5.81 22.09 12.02
C PRO A 327 6.67 22.75 13.09
N THR A 328 6.04 23.13 14.20
CA THR A 328 6.76 23.83 15.29
C THR A 328 7.92 22.98 15.79
N GLY A 329 9.12 23.56 15.82
CA GLY A 329 10.35 22.90 16.27
C GLY A 329 11.07 22.07 15.20
N TYR A 330 10.43 21.82 14.06
CA TYR A 330 11.01 21.09 12.94
C TYR A 330 11.66 22.04 11.92
N THR A 331 12.75 21.59 11.31
CA THR A 331 13.42 22.29 10.18
C THR A 331 13.51 21.36 8.99
N LEU A 332 13.20 21.85 7.78
CA LEU A 332 13.38 21.08 6.55
C LEU A 332 14.87 20.75 6.38
N ALA A 333 15.17 19.46 6.31
CA ALA A 333 16.53 18.95 6.16
C ALA A 333 16.84 18.59 4.70
N SER A 334 15.93 17.89 4.02
CA SER A 334 16.13 17.42 2.64
C SER A 334 14.83 17.02 1.94
N GLU A 335 14.90 16.92 0.62
CA GLU A 335 13.81 16.48 -0.26
C GLU A 335 14.16 15.13 -0.88
N HIS A 336 13.23 14.17 -0.83
CA HIS A 336 13.44 12.78 -1.24
C HIS A 336 12.39 12.35 -2.27
N PRO A 337 12.52 12.77 -3.54
CA PRO A 337 11.60 12.35 -4.59
C PRO A 337 11.64 10.83 -4.80
N ALA A 338 10.51 10.25 -5.18
CA ALA A 338 10.48 8.91 -5.71
C ALA A 338 11.34 8.81 -6.97
N GLY A 339 11.90 7.63 -7.22
CA GLY A 339 12.76 7.40 -8.37
C GLY A 339 13.00 5.91 -8.60
N ASN A 340 13.99 5.61 -9.44
CA ASN A 340 14.33 4.22 -9.78
C ASN A 340 15.06 3.48 -8.64
N TRP A 341 15.35 4.16 -7.53
CA TRP A 341 16.12 3.66 -6.40
C TRP A 341 15.42 3.99 -5.09
N HIS A 342 15.82 3.30 -4.01
CA HIS A 342 15.37 3.64 -2.66
C HIS A 342 15.72 5.10 -2.34
N ASN A 343 14.75 5.84 -1.83
CA ASN A 343 14.84 7.28 -1.58
C ASN A 343 15.02 7.63 -0.10
N ASN A 344 15.50 6.70 0.72
CA ASN A 344 15.62 6.80 2.18
C ASN A 344 14.27 6.92 2.93
N ALA A 345 13.19 6.46 2.32
CA ALA A 345 11.92 6.25 3.03
C ALA A 345 12.11 5.29 4.21
N GLU A 346 11.18 5.34 5.16
CA GLU A 346 11.10 4.39 6.29
C GLU A 346 11.02 2.93 5.83
N THR A 347 10.43 2.71 4.64
CA THR A 347 10.22 1.40 4.05
C THR A 347 11.54 0.65 3.95
N LYS A 348 11.58 -0.57 4.44
CA LYS A 348 12.75 -1.42 4.32
C LYS A 348 12.60 -2.38 3.14
N ILE A 349 13.73 -2.87 2.66
CA ILE A 349 13.77 -3.93 1.64
C ILE A 349 14.08 -5.24 2.36
N GLN A 350 13.17 -6.20 2.33
CA GLN A 350 13.39 -7.54 2.87
C GLN A 350 13.65 -8.52 1.73
N MET A 351 14.75 -9.27 1.83
CA MET A 351 14.99 -10.41 0.95
C MET A 351 14.34 -11.66 1.55
N MET A 352 13.80 -12.56 0.71
CA MET A 352 13.17 -13.78 1.23
C MET A 352 14.18 -14.67 1.95
N ALA A 353 13.81 -15.18 3.14
CA ALA A 353 14.65 -16.10 3.90
C ALA A 353 14.84 -17.42 3.13
N GLY A 354 16.09 -17.81 2.89
CA GLY A 354 16.44 -19.07 2.22
C GLY A 354 17.44 -18.96 1.08
N ASP A 355 17.84 -17.75 0.67
CA ASP A 355 18.88 -17.58 -0.34
C ASP A 355 20.26 -17.81 0.27
N ALA A 356 20.76 -19.04 0.16
CA ALA A 356 21.98 -19.54 0.80
C ALA A 356 23.28 -18.83 0.33
N ASN A 357 23.20 -17.94 -0.66
CA ASN A 357 24.33 -17.19 -1.20
C ASN A 357 24.55 -15.82 -0.55
N LEU A 358 23.71 -15.40 0.40
CA LEU A 358 23.98 -14.24 1.23
C LEU A 358 24.86 -14.65 2.41
N ALA A 359 26.17 -14.77 2.14
CA ALA A 359 27.15 -14.97 3.19
C ALA A 359 27.01 -13.86 4.24
N ALA A 360 26.79 -14.25 5.49
CA ALA A 360 26.82 -13.34 6.63
C ALA A 360 28.15 -12.58 6.63
N GLY A 361 28.11 -11.27 6.34
CA GLY A 361 29.31 -10.42 6.34
C GLY A 361 29.30 -9.24 5.37
N THR A 362 28.49 -9.26 4.30
CA THR A 362 28.50 -8.20 3.26
C THR A 362 27.30 -7.25 3.31
N PHE A 363 26.31 -7.55 4.14
CA PHE A 363 25.08 -6.78 4.25
C PHE A 363 24.78 -6.46 5.72
N TRP A 364 24.41 -5.21 6.01
CA TRP A 364 23.80 -4.86 7.29
C TRP A 364 22.35 -5.34 7.29
N MET A 365 22.18 -6.65 7.43
CA MET A 365 20.90 -7.27 7.74
C MET A 365 20.71 -7.21 9.25
N ASP A 366 19.56 -6.72 9.70
CA ASP A 366 19.16 -7.01 11.08
C ASP A 366 18.88 -8.51 11.24
N SER A 367 18.67 -8.97 12.48
CA SER A 367 18.38 -10.37 12.78
C SER A 367 17.10 -10.90 12.12
N ALA A 368 16.31 -10.03 11.46
CA ALA A 368 15.12 -10.38 10.70
C ALA A 368 15.37 -10.45 9.17
N GLY A 369 16.63 -10.31 8.71
CA GLY A 369 16.99 -10.42 7.29
C GLY A 369 16.66 -9.17 6.47
N THR A 370 16.54 -8.01 7.12
CA THR A 370 16.10 -6.77 6.48
C THR A 370 17.28 -5.89 6.05
N LEU A 371 17.32 -5.48 4.78
CA LEU A 371 18.35 -4.58 4.24
C LEU A 371 18.06 -3.12 4.63
N GLN A 372 18.95 -2.50 5.41
CA GLN A 372 18.93 -1.05 5.64
C GLN A 372 19.80 -0.33 4.61
N ALA A 373 19.30 -0.11 3.40
CA ALA A 373 19.95 0.79 2.45
C ALA A 373 19.63 2.23 2.85
N ARG A 374 20.64 2.99 3.33
CA ARG A 374 20.47 4.37 3.83
C ARG A 374 20.89 5.42 2.81
N SER A 375 21.38 5.01 1.63
CA SER A 375 21.80 5.88 0.53
C SER A 375 22.10 5.11 -0.76
N TYR A 376 22.17 5.82 -1.89
CA TYR A 376 22.71 5.31 -3.15
C TYR A 376 24.14 4.75 -3.01
N ASN A 377 24.98 5.31 -2.14
CA ASN A 377 26.33 4.81 -1.91
C ASN A 377 26.35 3.45 -1.20
N ASP A 378 25.33 3.15 -0.38
CA ASP A 378 25.17 1.84 0.23
C ASP A 378 24.76 0.78 -0.80
N ILE A 379 24.17 1.21 -1.92
CA ILE A 379 23.80 0.35 -3.06
C ILE A 379 24.93 0.26 -4.09
N VAL A 380 25.69 1.33 -4.34
CA VAL A 380 26.84 1.32 -5.27
C VAL A 380 28.07 0.64 -4.67
N GLY A 381 28.23 0.66 -3.34
CA GLY A 381 29.22 -0.17 -2.64
C GLY A 381 29.03 -1.68 -2.87
N ILE A 382 27.82 -2.10 -3.27
CA ILE A 382 27.48 -3.49 -3.65
C ILE A 382 28.15 -3.88 -4.98
N TRP A 383 28.33 -2.93 -5.91
CA TRP A 383 28.89 -3.20 -7.25
C TRP A 383 30.42 -3.12 -7.30
N ASN A 384 31.05 -2.37 -6.40
CA ASN A 384 32.50 -2.16 -6.44
C ASN A 384 33.31 -3.17 -5.62
N ASN A 385 32.65 -4.08 -4.89
CA ASN A 385 33.30 -5.13 -4.08
C ASN A 385 33.41 -6.48 -4.80
N GLU A 386 33.07 -6.56 -6.08
CA GLU A 386 33.30 -7.75 -6.93
C GLU A 386 34.48 -7.61 -7.91
N ASN A 387 35.47 -6.76 -7.59
CA ASN A 387 36.77 -6.77 -8.28
C ASN A 387 37.87 -7.44 -7.45
#